data_AF-A0A521GFW1-F1
#
_entry.id   AF-A0A521GFW1-F1
#
_cell.length_a   1.000
_cell.length_b   1.000
_cell.length_c   1.000
_cell.angle_alpha   90.00
_cell.angle_beta   90.00
_cell.angle_gamma   90.00
#
_symmetry.space_group_name_H-M   'P 1'
#
loop_
_entity.id
_entity.type
_entity.pdbx_description
1 polymer ?
#
loop_
_entity_poly.entity_id
_entity_poly.type
_entity_poly.pdbx_seq_one_letter_code
_entity_poly.pdbx_strand_id
1 'polypeptide(L)'
;MNMEENPLTNDWAKTASKSTCIALGQLAAKAGVSLEAIAEHTGYALYNLKRLTIGRYDAQMSLILNVLKAINELSGNEFNLSDIQPPRL
;
A
#
# COMPACT_ATOMS: atom_id res chain seq x y z
N MET A 1 -6.35 25.36 -30.55
CA MET A 1 -6.69 23.92 -30.45
C MET A 1 -6.33 23.54 -29.02
N ASN A 2 -7.31 23.65 -28.12
CA ASN A 2 -7.09 23.39 -26.70
C ASN A 2 -6.99 21.88 -26.55
N MET A 3 -5.81 21.40 -26.17
CA MET A 3 -5.64 20.02 -25.74
C MET A 3 -6.43 19.89 -24.45
N GLU A 4 -7.56 19.19 -24.51
CA GLU A 4 -8.27 18.73 -23.34
C GLU A 4 -7.28 17.92 -22.50
N GLU A 5 -6.99 18.42 -21.29
CA GLU A 5 -6.31 17.64 -20.27
C GLU A 5 -7.14 16.38 -20.04
N ASN A 6 -6.65 15.24 -20.51
CA ASN A 6 -7.28 13.95 -20.25
C ASN A 6 -7.20 13.69 -18.73
N PRO A 7 -8.32 13.65 -17.99
CA PRO A 7 -8.30 13.51 -16.54
C PRO A 7 -7.78 12.14 -16.07
N LEU A 8 -7.47 11.22 -16.99
CA LEU A 8 -6.93 9.90 -16.71
C LEU A 8 -5.40 9.85 -16.55
N THR A 9 -4.66 10.94 -16.80
CA THR A 9 -3.18 10.92 -16.76
C THR A 9 -2.54 11.41 -15.45
N ASN A 10 -3.31 11.77 -14.42
CA ASN A 10 -2.75 12.50 -13.25
C ASN A 10 -2.90 11.88 -11.85
N ASP A 11 -3.24 10.59 -11.72
CA ASP A 11 -3.44 10.00 -10.36
C ASP A 11 -2.58 8.79 -10.01
N TRP A 12 -1.80 8.24 -10.95
CA TRP A 12 -0.96 7.06 -10.68
C TRP A 12 0.44 7.40 -10.15
N ALA A 13 0.82 8.68 -10.20
CA ALA A 13 2.13 9.17 -9.75
C ALA A 13 2.14 9.68 -8.29
N LYS A 14 1.10 9.40 -7.50
CA LYS A 14 1.07 9.79 -6.10
C LYS A 14 1.85 8.78 -5.27
N THR A 15 2.98 9.21 -4.73
CA THR A 15 3.70 8.45 -3.71
C THR A 15 2.87 8.41 -2.43
N ALA A 16 2.85 7.26 -1.78
CA ALA A 16 2.21 7.10 -0.49
C ALA A 16 3.04 7.81 0.59
N SER A 17 2.37 8.43 1.55
CA SER A 17 3.05 9.05 2.66
C SER A 17 3.74 7.99 3.52
N LYS A 18 4.81 8.41 4.22
CA LYS A 18 5.48 7.58 5.22
C LYS A 18 4.51 6.96 6.24
N SER A 19 3.54 7.74 6.70
CA SER A 19 2.52 7.28 7.66
C SER A 19 1.64 6.19 7.07
N THR A 20 1.30 6.30 5.77
CA THR A 20 0.51 5.28 5.07
C THR A 20 1.23 3.95 5.00
N CYS A 21 2.52 3.99 4.68
CA CYS A 21 3.32 2.76 4.61
C CYS A 21 3.48 2.09 5.99
N ILE A 22 3.63 2.88 7.06
CA ILE A 22 3.69 2.38 8.43
C ILE A 22 2.36 1.77 8.86
N ALA A 23 1.25 2.48 8.61
CA ALA A 23 -0.09 2.00 8.92
C ALA A 23 -0.41 0.69 8.20
N LEU A 24 0.00 0.55 6.94
CA LEU A 24 -0.11 -0.70 6.19
C LEU A 24 0.63 -1.87 6.87
N GLY A 25 1.84 -1.62 7.39
CA GLY A 25 2.60 -2.63 8.15
C GLY A 25 1.92 -3.02 9.48
N GLN A 26 1.37 -2.03 10.19
CA GLN A 26 0.61 -2.27 11.41
C GLN A 26 -0.69 -3.05 11.13
N LEU A 27 -1.35 -2.75 10.01
CA LEU A 27 -2.55 -3.44 9.57
C LEU A 27 -2.27 -4.92 9.27
N ALA A 28 -1.19 -5.22 8.53
CA ALA A 28 -0.76 -6.60 8.27
C ALA A 28 -0.54 -7.37 9.58
N ALA A 29 0.17 -6.77 10.53
CA ALA A 29 0.41 -7.38 11.84
C ALA A 29 -0.90 -7.60 12.63
N LYS A 30 -1.82 -6.63 12.62
CA LYS A 30 -3.14 -6.74 13.27
C LYS A 30 -3.99 -7.84 12.64
N ALA A 31 -3.88 -8.03 11.33
CA ALA A 31 -4.57 -9.06 10.58
C ALA A 31 -3.95 -10.46 10.73
N GLY A 32 -2.83 -10.59 11.44
CA GLY A 32 -2.10 -11.86 11.58
C GLY A 32 -1.35 -12.30 10.31
N VAL A 33 -1.13 -11.38 9.36
CA VAL A 33 -0.46 -11.66 8.09
C VAL A 33 1.02 -11.28 8.16
N SER A 34 1.91 -12.23 7.92
CA SER A 34 3.35 -11.98 7.90
C SER A 34 3.80 -11.30 6.59
N LEU A 35 4.91 -10.55 6.66
CA LEU A 35 5.50 -9.94 5.46
C LEU A 35 6.06 -10.99 4.51
N GLU A 36 6.49 -12.14 5.03
CA GLU A 36 6.90 -13.32 4.28
C GLU A 36 5.74 -13.87 3.45
N ALA A 37 4.55 -14.01 4.03
CA ALA A 37 3.37 -14.47 3.30
C ALA A 37 2.96 -13.47 2.21
N ILE A 38 3.03 -12.16 2.51
CA ILE A 38 2.76 -11.12 1.50
C ILE A 38 3.80 -11.20 0.37
N ALA A 39 5.08 -11.37 0.69
CA ALA A 39 6.15 -11.50 -0.31
C ALA A 39 5.91 -12.68 -1.24
N GLU A 40 5.57 -13.84 -0.69
CA GLU A 40 5.26 -15.05 -1.44
C GLU A 40 4.01 -14.86 -2.34
N HIS A 41 2.94 -14.28 -1.78
CA HIS A 41 1.68 -14.06 -2.49
C HIS A 41 1.79 -13.03 -3.63
N THR A 42 2.59 -11.98 -3.43
CA THR A 42 2.73 -10.87 -4.40
C THR A 42 3.93 -11.00 -5.33
N GLY A 43 4.88 -11.88 -5.01
CA GLY A 43 6.18 -11.96 -5.68
C GLY A 43 7.14 -10.80 -5.34
N TYR A 44 6.78 -9.91 -4.42
CA TYR A 44 7.67 -8.82 -4.01
C TYR A 44 8.81 -9.32 -3.11
N ALA A 45 9.99 -8.72 -3.27
CA ALA A 45 11.11 -9.03 -2.38
C ALA A 45 10.77 -8.64 -0.93
N LEU A 46 10.92 -9.59 -0.01
CA LEU A 46 10.70 -9.39 1.43
C LEU A 46 11.45 -8.18 2.00
N TYR A 47 12.68 -7.95 1.54
CA TYR A 47 13.48 -6.78 1.92
C TYR A 47 12.78 -5.45 1.58
N ASN A 48 12.13 -5.37 0.41
CA ASN A 48 11.39 -4.18 0.00
C ASN A 48 10.14 -3.98 0.85
N LEU A 49 9.43 -5.05 1.20
CA LEU A 49 8.28 -4.99 2.10
C LEU A 49 8.69 -4.53 3.51
N LYS A 50 9.81 -5.02 4.05
CA LYS A 50 10.35 -4.54 5.34
C LYS A 50 10.67 -3.05 5.32
N ARG A 51 11.22 -2.54 4.21
CA ARG A 51 11.50 -1.10 4.04
C ARG A 51 10.24 -0.26 3.88
N LEU A 52 9.25 -0.81 3.18
CA LEU A 52 7.94 -0.21 3.01
C LEU A 52 7.30 0.03 4.37
N THR A 53 7.17 -0.99 5.21
CA THR A 53 6.42 -0.92 6.47
C THR A 53 7.06 -0.09 7.57
N ILE A 54 8.33 0.30 7.43
CA ILE A 54 8.99 1.28 8.32
C ILE A 54 9.04 2.69 7.71
N GLY A 55 8.43 2.88 6.53
CA GLY A 55 8.34 4.17 5.87
C GLY A 55 9.70 4.72 5.39
N ARG A 56 10.62 3.84 4.97
CA ARG A 56 11.92 4.20 4.36
C ARG A 56 11.91 4.07 2.83
N TYR A 57 10.73 4.23 2.23
CA TYR A 57 10.50 4.03 0.81
C TYR A 57 9.38 4.95 0.33
N ASP A 58 9.64 5.73 -0.72
CA ASP A 58 8.61 6.48 -1.45
C ASP A 58 7.84 5.50 -2.33
N ALA A 59 6.86 4.84 -1.72
CA ALA A 59 6.08 3.80 -2.37
C ALA A 59 5.09 4.40 -3.36
N GLN A 60 5.01 3.82 -4.55
CA GLN A 60 3.90 4.13 -5.45
C GLN A 60 2.58 3.66 -4.83
N MET A 61 1.49 4.40 -5.02
CA MET A 61 0.18 4.01 -4.49
C MET A 61 -0.28 2.64 -5.01
N SER A 62 0.12 2.25 -6.23
CA SER A 62 -0.13 0.92 -6.77
C SER A 62 0.49 -0.20 -5.94
N LEU A 63 1.70 0.01 -5.40
CA LEU A 63 2.34 -0.94 -4.49
C LEU A 63 1.54 -1.06 -3.18
N ILE A 64 1.09 0.06 -2.62
CA ILE A 64 0.25 0.07 -1.41
C ILE A 64 -1.04 -0.72 -1.63
N LEU A 65 -1.74 -0.47 -2.73
CA LEU A 65 -2.98 -1.15 -3.08
C LEU A 65 -2.78 -2.65 -3.29
N ASN A 66 -1.70 -3.05 -3.96
CA ASN A 66 -1.39 -4.46 -4.16
C ASN A 66 -1.08 -5.19 -2.84
N VAL A 67 -0.35 -4.54 -1.92
CA VAL A 67 -0.08 -5.11 -0.60
C VAL A 67 -1.34 -5.15 0.27
N LEU A 68 -2.17 -4.11 0.26
CA LEU A 68 -3.45 -4.08 0.97
C LEU A 68 -4.39 -5.20 0.49
N LYS A 69 -4.46 -5.40 -0.83
CA LYS A 69 -5.21 -6.50 -1.43
C LYS A 69 -4.68 -7.86 -0.96
N ALA A 70 -3.37 -8.05 -0.95
CA ALA A 70 -2.76 -9.29 -0.45
C ALA A 70 -3.09 -9.54 1.04
N ILE A 71 -3.11 -8.50 1.88
CA ILE A 71 -3.51 -8.63 3.29
C ILE A 71 -4.97 -9.10 3.39
N ASN A 72 -5.87 -8.52 2.61
CA ASN A 72 -7.28 -8.92 2.59
C ASN A 72 -7.44 -10.38 2.18
N GLU A 73 -6.79 -10.79 1.08
CA GLU A 73 -6.86 -12.16 0.55
C GLU A 73 -6.27 -13.20 1.53
N LEU A 74 -5.16 -12.87 2.18
CA LEU A 74 -4.49 -13.78 3.13
C LEU A 74 -5.18 -13.86 4.50
N SER A 75 -5.85 -12.78 4.92
CA SER A 75 -6.50 -12.74 6.24
C SER A 75 -8.00 -13.03 6.21
N GLY A 76 -8.64 -12.98 5.05
CA GLY A 76 -10.09 -13.05 4.91
C GLY A 76 -10.84 -11.81 5.42
N ASN A 77 -10.13 -10.72 5.72
CA ASN A 77 -10.71 -9.44 6.12
C ASN A 77 -10.90 -8.51 4.92
N GLU A 78 -11.71 -7.46 5.09
CA GLU A 78 -11.98 -6.44 4.07
C GLU A 78 -11.53 -5.05 4.53
N PHE A 79 -10.21 -4.82 4.53
CA PHE A 79 -9.64 -3.50 4.77
C PHE A 79 -9.64 -2.63 3.51
N ASN A 80 -9.64 -1.32 3.70
CA ASN A 80 -9.66 -0.32 2.63
C ASN A 80 -8.62 0.78 2.88
N LEU A 81 -8.47 1.71 1.92
CA LEU A 81 -7.47 2.78 2.02
C LEU A 81 -7.62 3.67 3.25
N SER A 82 -8.84 3.87 3.76
CA SER A 82 -9.05 4.70 4.95
C SER A 82 -8.49 4.07 6.23
N ASP A 83 -8.31 2.75 6.26
CA ASP A 83 -7.69 2.03 7.39
C ASP A 83 -6.18 2.26 7.50
N ILE A 84 -5.55 2.76 6.43
CA ILE A 84 -4.11 3.01 6.35
C ILE A 84 -3.77 4.46 6.03
N GLN A 85 -4.76 5.32 5.80
CA GLN A 85 -4.53 6.75 5.60
C GLN A 85 -4.49 7.48 6.95
N PRO A 86 -3.60 8.47 7.14
CA PRO A 86 -3.69 9.35 8.29
C PRO A 86 -5.02 10.13 8.24
N PRO A 87 -5.64 10.41 9.41
CA PRO A 87 -6.85 11.22 9.46
C PRO A 87 -6.58 12.57 8.78
N ARG A 88 -7.50 13.00 7.90
CA ARG A 88 -7.45 14.36 7.34
C ARG A 88 -7.74 15.33 8.49
N LEU A 89 -6.76 16.18 8.81
CA LEU A 89 -6.94 17.35 9.68
C LEU A 89 -7.87 18.37 9.03
#